data_AF-A0AAJ0PYA3-F1
#
_entry.id   AF-A0AAJ0PYA3-F1
#
_cell.length_a   1.000
_cell.length_b   1.000
_cell.length_c   1.000
_cell.angle_alpha   90.00
_cell.angle_beta   90.00
_cell.angle_gamma   90.00
#
_symmetry.space_group_name_H-M   'P 1'
#
loop_
_entity.id
_entity.type
_entity.pdbx_description
1 polymer ?
#
loop_
_entity_poly.entity_id
_entity_poly.type
_entity_poly.pdbx_seq_one_letter_code
_entity_poly.pdbx_strand_id
1 'polypeptide(L)'
;MSHQIRFWLVWGAIPVVVFASLCLPLNMQPEWPHVLTIVLIIAAVVLAIEIFERMRATGEDRTVEADIDDHELAVIVVAGPHASSLFDSKGDDAMLRREAGALWLRADTVEQLRDAMARIKASRGRFPDAAVLPLVSESDDESEMRQTFAKWRAELRESLCYPDSEYVLPCYLAVYTCLGFKGADGARPKWVGDAIEIGVRQANAASKAGELLATVRQQLLRPSRAGSSAHSALGLAVFDWLDATALLSSMSTLANTPPFMLKGLTLADVGRQPIRPGAWTRWLTIRTGLHIRTTKSSASPLPMPRVAKVAESGIREGWSGARDIVSCRASLVPALVFSTVSTLGIAVAVSAWMNCRMIQRVASDMAEYRSAPDEWIGKKRFVQARLEHDRSTIVHTLLNGVPVGVGWGLYRGQELLVKLDTALVSRRAESVAMRIDTVSLFATGEAKFSPGAARRELQHALRLILANPEQRVLIVGHSDSAGSEANNFQLSKARARVIRDWFVDQGVLKTRFIVQGAGDTHPIAGNESPWGRAQNRRVEILLIPDVASDKKAIDTEL
;
A
#
# COMPACT_ATOMS: atom_id res chain seq x y z
N MET A 1 24.73 -10.03 -2.95
CA MET A 1 23.54 -9.16 -3.08
C MET A 1 22.95 -8.95 -1.70
N SER A 2 22.89 -7.71 -1.23
CA SER A 2 22.41 -7.40 0.13
C SER A 2 20.97 -7.89 0.34
N HIS A 3 20.65 -8.33 1.55
CA HIS A 3 19.31 -8.78 1.95
C HIS A 3 18.24 -7.72 1.64
N GLN A 4 18.61 -6.44 1.69
CA GLN A 4 17.75 -5.33 1.30
C GLN A 4 17.45 -5.30 -0.20
N ILE A 5 18.43 -5.57 -1.08
CA ILE A 5 18.19 -5.62 -2.53
C ILE A 5 17.26 -6.80 -2.87
N ARG A 6 17.41 -7.95 -2.18
CA ARG A 6 16.50 -9.09 -2.35
C ARG A 6 15.09 -8.79 -1.84
N PHE A 7 14.96 -8.12 -0.70
CA PHE A 7 13.66 -7.70 -0.16
C PHE A 7 12.95 -6.70 -1.08
N TRP A 8 13.66 -5.69 -1.59
CA TRP A 8 13.10 -4.71 -2.51
C TRP A 8 12.78 -5.29 -3.89
N LEU A 9 13.60 -6.21 -4.41
CA LEU A 9 13.31 -6.88 -5.67
C LEU A 9 12.09 -7.79 -5.56
N VAL A 10 11.97 -8.56 -4.48
CA VAL A 10 10.85 -9.50 -4.31
C VAL A 10 9.57 -8.75 -3.98
N TRP A 11 9.58 -7.85 -2.97
CA TRP A 11 8.38 -7.14 -2.53
C TRP A 11 8.01 -5.92 -3.38
N GLY A 12 8.94 -5.37 -4.15
CA GLY A 12 8.66 -4.32 -5.13
C GLY A 12 8.17 -4.87 -6.47
N ALA A 13 8.70 -6.01 -6.92
CA ALA A 13 8.30 -6.59 -8.22
C ALA A 13 6.94 -7.28 -8.16
N ILE A 14 6.57 -7.93 -7.04
CA ILE A 14 5.30 -8.67 -6.94
C ILE A 14 4.08 -7.76 -7.12
N PRO A 15 3.94 -6.60 -6.44
CA PRO A 15 2.81 -5.69 -6.65
C PRO A 15 2.78 -5.12 -8.06
N VAL A 16 3.95 -4.82 -8.64
CA VAL A 16 4.07 -4.28 -10.00
C VAL A 16 3.64 -5.31 -11.05
N VAL A 17 4.02 -6.58 -10.88
CA VAL A 17 3.63 -7.67 -11.78
C VAL A 17 2.15 -8.02 -11.63
N VAL A 18 1.63 -8.09 -10.39
CA VAL A 18 0.20 -8.29 -10.13
C VAL A 18 -0.62 -7.13 -10.72
N PHE A 19 -0.17 -5.89 -10.55
CA PHE A 19 -0.81 -4.70 -11.10
C PHE A 19 -0.75 -4.65 -12.63
N ALA A 20 0.39 -5.00 -13.25
CA ALA A 20 0.52 -5.11 -14.69
C ALA A 20 -0.44 -6.16 -15.26
N SER A 21 -0.64 -7.29 -14.56
CA SER A 21 -1.59 -8.33 -14.98
C SER A 21 -3.07 -7.95 -14.86
N LEU A 22 -3.42 -7.05 -13.93
CA LEU A 22 -4.78 -6.54 -13.74
C LEU A 22 -5.12 -5.37 -14.69
N CYS A 23 -4.12 -4.61 -15.11
CA CYS A 23 -4.30 -3.42 -15.96
C CYS A 23 -4.10 -3.69 -17.46
N LEU A 24 -3.44 -4.79 -17.84
CA LEU A 24 -3.31 -5.18 -19.24
C LEU A 24 -4.62 -5.84 -19.72
N PRO A 25 -5.14 -5.44 -20.89
CA PRO A 25 -6.35 -6.03 -21.43
C PRO A 25 -6.10 -7.53 -21.67
N LEU A 26 -6.84 -8.38 -20.95
CA LEU A 26 -6.79 -9.85 -20.96
C LEU A 26 -7.10 -10.51 -22.31
N ASN A 27 -7.06 -9.75 -23.42
CA ASN A 27 -7.40 -10.22 -24.75
C ASN A 27 -6.17 -10.40 -25.68
N MET A 28 -4.94 -10.35 -25.15
CA MET A 28 -3.74 -10.68 -25.91
C MET A 28 -2.92 -11.79 -25.25
N GLN A 29 -3.13 -12.99 -25.79
CA GLN A 29 -2.33 -14.23 -25.74
C GLN A 29 -2.51 -15.20 -24.55
N PRO A 30 -2.51 -16.52 -24.80
CA PRO A 30 -3.02 -17.54 -23.87
C PRO A 30 -2.04 -17.93 -22.75
N GLU A 31 -0.82 -17.39 -22.71
CA GLU A 31 0.26 -17.96 -21.88
C GLU A 31 0.55 -17.22 -20.57
N TRP A 32 -0.02 -16.04 -20.37
CA TRP A 32 0.13 -15.26 -19.13
C TRP A 32 -0.41 -15.91 -17.85
N PRO A 33 -1.53 -16.67 -17.87
CA PRO A 33 -2.01 -17.38 -16.69
C PRO A 33 -0.98 -18.37 -16.15
N HIS A 34 -0.25 -19.04 -17.05
CA HIS A 34 0.77 -20.03 -16.70
C HIS A 34 1.96 -19.38 -15.99
N VAL A 35 2.43 -18.24 -16.48
CA VAL A 35 3.51 -17.47 -15.85
C VAL A 35 3.11 -17.00 -14.45
N LEU A 36 1.88 -16.51 -14.28
CA LEU A 36 1.39 -16.06 -12.97
C LEU A 36 1.28 -17.23 -11.98
N THR A 37 0.78 -18.40 -12.42
CA THR A 37 0.74 -19.60 -11.59
C THR A 37 2.14 -20.08 -11.21
N ILE A 38 3.12 -20.05 -12.12
CA ILE A 38 4.50 -20.46 -11.81
C ILE A 38 5.12 -19.52 -10.77
N VAL A 39 4.90 -18.21 -10.87
CA VAL A 39 5.40 -17.23 -9.89
C VAL A 39 4.75 -17.43 -8.52
N LEU A 40 3.44 -17.68 -8.46
CA LEU A 40 2.73 -17.95 -7.21
C LEU A 40 3.15 -19.29 -6.58
N ILE A 41 3.39 -20.33 -7.39
CA ILE A 41 3.89 -21.63 -6.92
C ILE A 41 5.29 -21.48 -6.35
N ILE A 42 6.20 -20.75 -7.03
CA ILE A 42 7.55 -20.50 -6.52
C ILE A 42 7.49 -19.73 -5.20
N ALA A 43 6.63 -18.71 -5.10
CA ALA A 43 6.44 -17.95 -3.86
C ALA A 43 5.87 -18.82 -2.73
N ALA A 44 4.90 -19.69 -3.03
CA ALA A 44 4.33 -20.63 -2.06
C ALA A 44 5.33 -21.70 -1.63
N VAL A 45 6.18 -22.20 -2.52
CA VAL A 45 7.24 -23.16 -2.22
C VAL A 45 8.32 -22.53 -1.34
N VAL A 46 8.72 -21.28 -1.61
CA VAL A 46 9.66 -20.55 -0.74
C VAL A 46 9.07 -20.31 0.64
N LEU A 47 7.79 -19.90 0.70
CA LEU A 47 7.08 -19.73 1.97
C LEU A 47 6.93 -21.06 2.73
N ALA A 48 6.64 -22.15 2.02
CA ALA A 48 6.51 -23.48 2.60
C ALA A 48 7.84 -24.04 3.10
N ILE A 49 8.94 -23.80 2.40
CA ILE A 49 10.29 -24.15 2.87
C ILE A 49 10.61 -23.37 4.15
N GLU A 50 10.29 -22.07 4.19
CA GLU A 50 10.52 -21.23 5.38
C GLU A 50 9.64 -21.63 6.57
N ILE A 51 8.40 -22.06 6.32
CA ILE A 51 7.49 -22.60 7.36
C ILE A 51 7.93 -23.99 7.82
N PHE A 52 8.39 -24.84 6.90
CA PHE A 52 8.84 -26.20 7.20
C PHE A 52 10.15 -26.22 7.99
N GLU A 53 11.07 -25.28 7.71
CA GLU A 53 12.26 -25.04 8.54
C GLU A 53 11.88 -24.58 9.97
N ARG A 54 10.85 -23.74 10.11
CA ARG A 54 10.32 -23.31 11.41
C ARG A 54 9.58 -24.43 12.19
N MET A 55 8.90 -25.34 11.50
CA MET A 55 8.20 -26.46 12.13
C MET A 55 9.13 -27.60 12.56
N ARG A 56 10.23 -27.83 11.82
CA ARG A 56 11.21 -28.86 12.17
C ARG A 56 12.01 -28.52 13.44
N ALA A 57 12.04 -27.24 13.82
CA ALA A 57 12.67 -26.74 15.05
C ALA A 57 11.79 -26.88 16.31
N THR A 58 10.52 -27.27 16.20
CA THR A 58 9.54 -27.16 17.30
C THR A 58 9.01 -28.51 17.83
N GLY A 59 9.74 -29.60 17.66
CA GLY A 59 9.30 -30.92 18.13
C GLY A 59 10.38 -31.80 18.73
N GLU A 60 10.87 -31.49 19.94
CA GLU A 60 10.99 -32.46 21.05
C GLU A 60 11.40 -31.79 22.37
N ASP A 61 11.03 -32.42 23.47
CA ASP A 61 10.53 -31.82 24.71
C ASP A 61 11.60 -31.68 25.83
N ARG A 62 11.49 -30.62 26.64
CA ARG A 62 11.99 -30.43 28.04
C ARG A 62 13.44 -29.96 28.31
N THR A 63 13.62 -28.64 28.49
CA THR A 63 14.34 -27.99 29.62
C THR A 63 14.02 -26.49 29.64
N VAL A 64 13.78 -25.92 30.82
CA VAL A 64 13.37 -24.51 31.03
C VAL A 64 14.57 -23.57 30.85
N GLU A 65 14.94 -23.29 29.60
CA GLU A 65 15.74 -22.13 29.16
C GLU A 65 15.62 -22.03 27.64
N ALA A 66 14.42 -21.68 27.17
CA ALA A 66 14.12 -21.61 25.74
C ALA A 66 14.71 -20.32 25.12
N ASP A 67 15.77 -20.54 24.35
CA ASP A 67 16.19 -19.87 23.12
C ASP A 67 15.41 -18.59 22.72
N ILE A 68 15.77 -17.47 23.35
CA ILE A 68 15.51 -16.14 22.80
C ILE A 68 16.59 -15.92 21.74
N ASP A 69 16.19 -15.70 20.48
CA ASP A 69 17.10 -15.29 19.40
C ASP A 69 17.92 -14.10 19.89
N ASP A 70 19.25 -14.22 19.86
CA ASP A 70 20.15 -13.24 20.44
C ASP A 70 19.85 -11.83 19.91
N HIS A 71 19.36 -11.71 18.67
CA HIS A 71 18.97 -10.46 18.03
C HIS A 71 17.83 -9.71 18.75
N GLU A 72 16.94 -10.40 19.45
CA GLU A 72 15.81 -9.83 20.19
C GLU A 72 16.17 -9.39 21.62
N LEU A 73 17.26 -9.92 22.19
CA LEU A 73 17.72 -9.51 23.52
C LEU A 73 18.11 -8.02 23.54
N ALA A 74 17.85 -7.37 24.67
CA ALA A 74 18.35 -6.04 24.92
C ALA A 74 19.88 -6.09 25.11
N VAL A 75 20.60 -5.11 24.55
CA VAL A 75 22.06 -5.07 24.63
C VAL A 75 22.48 -3.95 25.57
N ILE A 76 23.15 -4.31 26.66
CA ILE A 76 23.60 -3.37 27.69
C ILE A 76 25.12 -3.38 27.73
N VAL A 77 25.74 -2.21 27.62
CA VAL A 77 27.20 -2.09 27.73
C VAL A 77 27.58 -1.73 29.15
N VAL A 78 28.41 -2.56 29.78
CA VAL A 78 29.04 -2.25 31.06
C VAL A 78 30.33 -1.52 30.75
N ALA A 79 30.33 -0.21 30.96
CA ALA A 79 31.45 0.67 30.65
C ALA A 79 32.16 1.11 31.93
N GLY A 80 33.45 1.40 31.83
CA GLY A 80 34.23 2.00 32.91
C GLY A 80 35.24 1.05 33.54
N PRO A 81 36.07 1.58 34.47
CA PRO A 81 37.23 0.87 35.00
C PRO A 81 36.88 -0.38 35.82
N HIS A 82 35.67 -0.45 36.37
CA HIS A 82 35.21 -1.60 37.12
C HIS A 82 34.34 -2.56 36.30
N ALA A 83 34.25 -2.41 34.98
CA ALA A 83 33.42 -3.26 34.14
C ALA A 83 33.80 -4.75 34.28
N SER A 84 35.10 -5.06 34.25
CA SER A 84 35.65 -6.40 34.49
C SER A 84 35.16 -7.10 35.76
N SER A 85 34.77 -6.38 36.82
CA SER A 85 34.28 -6.99 38.06
C SER A 85 32.93 -7.71 37.92
N LEU A 86 32.17 -7.42 36.86
CA LEU A 86 30.89 -8.06 36.53
C LEU A 86 31.05 -9.25 35.57
N PHE A 87 32.27 -9.57 35.11
CA PHE A 87 32.49 -10.65 34.15
C PHE A 87 33.49 -11.66 34.69
N ASP A 88 33.41 -12.89 34.19
CA ASP A 88 34.37 -13.93 34.56
C ASP A 88 35.76 -13.61 34.01
N SER A 89 36.79 -13.86 34.83
CA SER A 89 38.18 -13.59 34.47
C SER A 89 38.80 -14.67 33.58
N LYS A 90 38.07 -15.76 33.27
CA LYS A 90 38.58 -16.93 32.52
C LYS A 90 37.53 -17.42 31.49
N GLY A 91 37.91 -17.47 30.21
CA GLY A 91 37.10 -18.05 29.12
C GLY A 91 36.83 -17.09 27.96
N ASP A 92 36.29 -17.62 26.84
CA ASP A 92 35.86 -16.84 25.66
C ASP A 92 34.69 -15.87 25.97
N ASP A 93 33.94 -16.12 27.06
CA ASP A 93 32.86 -15.27 27.58
C ASP A 93 33.34 -14.09 28.45
N ALA A 94 34.64 -13.82 28.53
CA ALA A 94 35.15 -12.72 29.37
C ALA A 94 34.59 -11.34 28.96
N MET A 95 34.15 -11.17 27.72
CA MET A 95 33.60 -9.92 27.19
C MET A 95 32.07 -9.89 27.07
N LEU A 96 31.41 -11.04 27.27
CA LEU A 96 29.99 -11.23 27.00
C LEU A 96 29.35 -12.05 28.12
N ARG A 97 28.23 -11.57 28.68
CA ARG A 97 27.48 -12.31 29.69
C ARG A 97 25.99 -12.25 29.37
N ARG A 98 25.30 -13.38 29.41
CA ARG A 98 23.85 -13.48 29.22
C ARG A 98 23.19 -13.66 30.59
N GLU A 99 22.46 -12.65 31.05
CA GLU A 99 21.79 -12.70 32.35
C GLU A 99 20.61 -11.74 32.39
N ALA A 100 19.58 -12.07 33.19
CA ALA A 100 18.39 -11.24 33.41
C ALA A 100 17.63 -10.86 32.11
N GLY A 101 17.74 -11.68 31.05
CA GLY A 101 17.08 -11.43 29.77
C GLY A 101 17.71 -10.30 28.94
N ALA A 102 18.97 -9.97 29.19
CA ALA A 102 19.77 -9.02 28.41
C ALA A 102 21.14 -9.61 28.07
N LEU A 103 21.75 -9.07 27.00
CA LEU A 103 23.11 -9.33 26.59
C LEU A 103 24.02 -8.23 27.13
N TRP A 104 24.95 -8.60 28.01
CA TRP A 104 25.86 -7.68 28.68
C TRP A 104 27.22 -7.72 27.99
N LEU A 105 27.71 -6.56 27.59
CA LEU A 105 29.00 -6.42 26.92
C LEU A 105 29.97 -5.62 27.80
N ARG A 106 31.17 -6.15 27.99
CA ARG A 106 32.23 -5.48 28.76
C ARG A 106 32.96 -4.46 27.91
N ALA A 107 33.16 -3.25 28.44
CA ALA A 107 34.01 -2.22 27.88
C ALA A 107 34.86 -1.57 28.99
N ASP A 108 36.10 -2.07 29.15
CA ASP A 108 37.06 -1.58 30.13
C ASP A 108 37.83 -0.33 29.66
N THR A 109 37.78 -0.01 28.36
CA THR A 109 38.32 1.23 27.78
C THR A 109 37.34 1.94 26.84
N VAL A 110 37.61 3.20 26.52
CA VAL A 110 36.78 3.99 25.58
C VAL A 110 36.84 3.42 24.16
N GLU A 111 37.97 2.86 23.74
CA GLU A 111 38.10 2.19 22.44
C GLU A 111 37.22 0.94 22.37
N GLN A 112 37.19 0.14 23.44
CA GLN A 112 36.33 -1.05 23.51
C GLN A 112 34.85 -0.67 23.48
N LEU A 113 34.47 0.42 24.16
CA LEU A 113 33.11 0.96 24.10
C LEU A 113 32.74 1.34 22.66
N ARG A 114 33.61 2.09 21.98
CA ARG A 114 33.40 2.50 20.58
C ARG A 114 33.26 1.29 19.65
N ASP A 115 34.16 0.33 19.78
CA ASP A 115 34.17 -0.88 18.94
C ASP A 115 32.92 -1.74 19.20
N ALA A 116 32.51 -1.87 20.47
CA ALA A 116 31.27 -2.55 20.84
C ALA A 116 30.06 -1.85 20.21
N MET A 117 29.94 -0.51 20.35
CA MET A 117 28.85 0.27 19.75
C MET A 117 28.81 0.11 18.23
N ALA A 118 29.95 0.17 17.55
CA ALA A 118 30.05 0.00 16.09
C ALA A 118 29.66 -1.42 15.66
N ARG A 119 30.13 -2.45 16.37
CA ARG A 119 29.78 -3.86 16.11
C ARG A 119 28.30 -4.14 16.30
N ILE A 120 27.68 -3.58 17.35
CA ILE A 120 26.24 -3.71 17.60
C ILE A 120 25.45 -2.99 16.50
N LYS A 121 25.84 -1.76 16.13
CA LYS A 121 25.20 -1.01 15.02
C LYS A 121 25.28 -1.79 13.70
N ALA A 122 26.42 -2.40 13.40
CA ALA A 122 26.63 -3.19 12.19
C ALA A 122 25.86 -4.52 12.18
N SER A 123 25.81 -5.23 13.31
CA SER A 123 25.18 -6.55 13.41
C SER A 123 23.66 -6.50 13.63
N ARG A 124 23.16 -5.50 14.37
CA ARG A 124 21.74 -5.41 14.78
C ARG A 124 20.99 -4.23 14.15
N GLY A 125 21.67 -3.33 13.45
CA GLY A 125 21.07 -2.12 12.88
C GLY A 125 20.57 -1.10 13.91
N ARG A 126 20.91 -1.28 15.19
CA ARG A 126 20.59 -0.39 16.32
C ARG A 126 21.79 -0.23 17.24
N PHE A 127 21.86 0.87 17.97
CA PHE A 127 22.83 1.05 19.06
C PHE A 127 22.42 0.23 20.30
N PRO A 128 23.35 -0.04 21.24
CA PRO A 128 23.00 -0.67 22.52
C PRO A 128 21.89 0.09 23.26
N ASP A 129 21.07 -0.61 24.03
CA ASP A 129 19.85 -0.04 24.64
C ASP A 129 20.14 0.79 25.91
N ALA A 130 21.20 0.44 26.64
CA ALA A 130 21.63 1.15 27.85
C ALA A 130 23.12 0.94 28.13
N ALA A 131 23.68 1.81 28.96
CA ALA A 131 25.00 1.68 29.56
C ALA A 131 24.90 1.58 31.08
N VAL A 132 25.81 0.83 31.68
CA VAL A 132 25.99 0.78 33.14
C VAL A 132 27.42 1.17 33.47
N LEU A 133 27.58 2.09 34.41
CA LEU A 133 28.86 2.45 35.02
C LEU A 133 28.92 1.88 36.44
N PRO A 134 29.61 0.74 36.64
CA PRO A 134 29.76 0.15 37.96
C PRO A 134 30.80 0.91 38.80
N LEU A 135 30.51 1.09 40.07
CA LEU A 135 31.45 1.49 41.11
C LEU A 135 31.57 0.35 42.11
N VAL A 136 32.75 -0.27 42.19
CA VAL A 136 33.07 -1.23 43.24
C VAL A 136 33.68 -0.46 44.40
N SER A 137 32.98 -0.39 45.53
CA SER A 137 33.43 0.40 46.67
C SER A 137 34.66 -0.16 47.40
N GLU A 138 34.96 -1.44 47.17
CA GLU A 138 36.05 -2.20 47.79
C GLU A 138 37.31 -2.34 46.93
N SER A 139 37.41 -1.59 45.82
CA SER A 139 38.56 -1.65 44.91
C SER A 139 39.71 -0.73 45.36
N ASP A 140 39.99 0.30 44.58
CA ASP A 140 41.16 1.17 44.65
C ASP A 140 40.97 2.33 45.63
N ASP A 141 41.98 3.20 45.78
CA ASP A 141 41.86 4.38 46.63
C ASP A 141 40.94 5.44 46.01
N GLU A 142 40.29 6.26 46.85
CA GLU A 142 39.32 7.28 46.40
C GLU A 142 39.90 8.23 45.34
N SER A 143 41.18 8.61 45.51
CA SER A 143 41.89 9.47 44.56
C SER A 143 42.17 8.77 43.23
N GLU A 144 42.50 7.48 43.25
CA GLU A 144 42.75 6.68 42.06
C GLU A 144 41.45 6.44 41.27
N MET A 145 40.35 6.15 41.96
CA MET A 145 39.02 6.07 41.35
C MET A 145 38.65 7.39 40.64
N ARG A 146 38.81 8.53 41.32
CA ARG A 146 38.54 9.86 40.73
C ARG A 146 39.41 10.14 39.51
N GLN A 147 40.70 9.85 39.59
CA GLN A 147 41.63 10.04 38.47
C GLN A 147 41.23 9.18 37.28
N THR A 148 40.81 7.94 37.52
CA THR A 148 40.40 7.01 36.48
C THR A 148 39.09 7.44 35.81
N PHE A 149 38.10 7.90 36.57
CA PHE A 149 36.87 8.48 36.00
C PHE A 149 37.14 9.77 35.22
N ALA A 150 38.04 10.62 35.70
CA ALA A 150 38.45 11.83 35.00
C ALA A 150 39.17 11.52 33.68
N LYS A 151 40.05 10.50 33.68
CA LYS A 151 40.72 9.99 32.48
C LYS A 151 39.72 9.47 31.45
N TRP A 152 38.82 8.59 31.86
CA TRP A 152 37.73 8.08 31.01
C TRP A 152 36.90 9.21 30.39
N ARG A 153 36.57 10.23 31.20
CA ARG A 153 35.82 11.40 30.73
C ARG A 153 36.59 12.21 29.69
N ALA A 154 37.89 12.40 29.87
CA ALA A 154 38.74 13.11 28.91
C ALA A 154 38.81 12.33 27.59
N GLU A 155 39.06 11.02 27.65
CA GLU A 155 39.12 10.13 26.49
C GLU A 155 37.79 10.10 25.71
N LEU A 156 36.64 10.07 26.40
CA LEU A 156 35.32 10.14 25.74
C LEU A 156 35.13 11.44 24.95
N ARG A 157 35.60 12.57 25.50
CA ARG A 157 35.51 13.88 24.85
C ARG A 157 36.43 14.01 23.64
N GLU A 158 37.62 13.44 23.73
CA GLU A 158 38.61 13.47 22.65
C GLU A 158 38.27 12.49 21.52
N SER A 159 37.75 11.31 21.85
CA SER A 159 37.48 10.25 20.87
C SER A 159 36.28 10.54 19.96
N LEU A 160 35.49 11.59 20.25
CA LEU A 160 34.25 11.96 19.54
C LEU A 160 33.47 10.70 19.14
N CYS A 161 33.05 9.92 20.15
CA CYS A 161 32.23 8.74 19.95
C CYS A 161 30.85 9.16 19.44
N TYR A 162 30.78 9.37 18.12
CA TYR A 162 29.68 9.95 17.35
C TYR A 162 29.43 11.45 17.65
N PRO A 163 29.40 12.33 16.62
CA PRO A 163 29.07 13.73 16.82
C PRO A 163 27.67 13.89 17.44
N ASP A 164 27.54 14.87 18.33
CA ASP A 164 26.51 15.12 19.36
C ASP A 164 25.00 14.97 19.01
N SER A 165 24.61 14.49 17.82
CA SER A 165 23.22 14.47 17.37
C SER A 165 22.65 13.11 16.98
N GLU A 166 23.46 12.06 16.79
CA GLU A 166 22.94 10.81 16.21
C GLU A 166 22.33 9.85 17.23
N TYR A 167 22.86 9.81 18.47
CA TYR A 167 22.40 8.88 19.50
C TYR A 167 22.80 9.27 20.93
N VAL A 168 21.84 9.19 21.87
CA VAL A 168 22.08 9.38 23.31
C VAL A 168 21.81 8.05 24.01
N LEU A 169 22.80 7.55 24.75
CA LEU A 169 22.79 6.27 25.44
C LEU A 169 22.37 6.46 26.92
N PRO A 170 21.20 5.95 27.35
CA PRO A 170 20.79 5.93 28.75
C PRO A 170 21.85 5.27 29.63
N CYS A 171 22.34 5.98 30.64
CA CYS A 171 23.43 5.54 31.50
C CYS A 171 22.96 5.41 32.95
N TYR A 172 23.20 4.24 33.55
CA TYR A 172 22.84 3.91 34.92
C TYR A 172 24.10 3.75 35.77
N LEU A 173 24.12 4.38 36.93
CA LEU A 173 25.20 4.19 37.91
C LEU A 173 24.84 3.03 38.83
N ALA A 174 25.76 2.07 38.98
CA ALA A 174 25.57 0.92 39.86
C ALA A 174 26.67 0.86 40.93
N VAL A 175 26.32 1.13 42.18
CA VAL A 175 27.25 1.10 43.32
C VAL A 175 27.20 -0.27 43.98
N TYR A 176 28.32 -0.98 43.98
CA TYR A 176 28.48 -2.29 44.61
C TYR A 176 29.22 -2.14 45.93
N THR A 177 28.58 -2.57 47.02
CA THR A 177 29.09 -2.42 48.38
C THR A 177 28.66 -3.58 49.26
N CYS A 178 29.27 -3.70 50.44
CA CYS A 178 28.93 -4.68 51.45
C CYS A 178 28.37 -3.95 52.68
N LEU A 179 27.07 -4.14 52.94
CA LEU A 179 26.33 -3.42 54.01
C LEU A 179 25.90 -4.33 55.16
N GLY A 180 26.41 -5.56 55.22
CA GLY A 180 26.00 -6.51 56.25
C GLY A 180 27.03 -7.60 56.55
N PHE A 181 26.98 -8.09 57.78
CA PHE A 181 27.76 -9.22 58.27
C PHE A 181 26.87 -10.46 58.31
N LYS A 182 26.78 -11.20 57.20
CA LYS A 182 26.25 -12.57 57.22
C LYS A 182 27.31 -13.55 56.73
N GLY A 183 27.33 -14.72 57.37
CA GLY A 183 28.25 -15.82 57.07
C GLY A 183 28.07 -16.36 55.65
N ALA A 184 28.97 -17.27 55.29
CA ALA A 184 29.29 -17.79 53.96
C ALA A 184 28.15 -18.38 53.09
N ASP A 185 26.89 -18.26 53.48
CA ASP A 185 25.75 -18.77 52.72
C ASP A 185 25.24 -17.72 51.73
N GLY A 186 25.74 -17.82 50.49
CA GLY A 186 25.15 -17.46 49.19
C GLY A 186 23.89 -16.57 49.12
N ALA A 187 23.83 -15.47 49.86
CA ALA A 187 22.67 -14.59 49.86
C ALA A 187 22.59 -13.82 48.54
N ARG A 188 21.40 -13.82 47.93
CA ARG A 188 21.09 -13.01 46.74
C ARG A 188 21.36 -11.52 47.04
N PRO A 189 21.97 -10.77 46.11
CA PRO A 189 22.22 -9.34 46.31
C PRO A 189 20.93 -8.59 46.60
N LYS A 190 21.00 -7.65 47.54
CA LYS A 190 19.87 -6.73 47.80
C LYS A 190 20.07 -5.47 46.98
N TRP A 191 19.11 -5.20 46.11
CA TRP A 191 19.11 -4.03 45.25
C TRP A 191 18.22 -2.94 45.84
N VAL A 192 18.71 -1.71 45.87
CA VAL A 192 17.96 -0.50 46.24
C VAL A 192 18.19 0.56 45.18
N GLY A 193 17.13 1.25 44.76
CA GLY A 193 17.16 2.21 43.66
C GLY A 193 16.51 1.67 42.39
N ASP A 194 16.86 2.30 41.27
CA ASP A 194 16.15 2.10 40.01
C ASP A 194 16.58 0.79 39.32
N ALA A 195 15.63 0.14 38.66
CA ALA A 195 15.93 -0.92 37.71
C ALA A 195 16.28 -0.31 36.35
N ILE A 196 17.06 -1.02 35.54
CA ILE A 196 17.37 -0.58 34.17
C ILE A 196 16.11 -0.76 33.33
N GLU A 197 15.50 0.34 32.93
CA GLU A 197 14.33 0.35 32.07
C GLU A 197 14.77 0.30 30.60
N ILE A 198 14.20 -0.65 29.86
CA ILE A 198 14.50 -0.88 28.44
C ILE A 198 13.22 -0.70 27.63
N GLY A 199 13.29 0.08 26.54
CA GLY A 199 12.23 0.15 25.53
C GLY A 199 11.33 1.40 25.54
N VAL A 200 11.46 2.31 26.51
CA VAL A 200 10.78 3.62 26.46
C VAL A 200 11.71 4.61 25.76
N ARG A 201 11.20 5.42 24.82
CA ARG A 201 11.83 6.70 24.46
C ARG A 201 11.83 7.55 25.72
N GLN A 202 12.80 7.32 26.60
CA GLN A 202 12.93 8.03 27.85
C GLN A 202 13.05 9.51 27.51
N ALA A 203 12.12 10.31 28.04
CA ALA A 203 12.04 11.75 27.81
C ALA A 203 13.45 12.39 27.83
N ASN A 204 13.69 13.32 26.90
CA ASN A 204 15.00 13.88 26.56
C ASN A 204 15.74 14.64 27.68
N ALA A 205 15.31 14.54 28.95
CA ALA A 205 15.97 15.15 30.08
C ALA A 205 16.90 14.15 30.78
N ALA A 206 18.16 14.55 30.97
CA ALA A 206 19.05 13.90 31.92
C ALA A 206 18.46 14.03 33.33
N SER A 207 18.53 12.95 34.11
CA SER A 207 18.13 13.01 35.52
C SER A 207 19.25 13.67 36.33
N LYS A 208 18.90 14.59 37.23
CA LYS A 208 19.89 15.16 38.14
C LYS A 208 20.28 14.11 39.16
N ALA A 209 21.59 13.88 39.36
CA ALA A 209 22.07 12.91 40.34
C ALA A 209 21.50 13.14 41.75
N GLY A 210 21.30 14.41 42.14
CA GLY A 210 20.65 14.79 43.41
C GLY A 210 19.22 14.24 43.59
N GLU A 211 18.43 14.23 42.52
CA GLU A 211 17.05 13.72 42.55
C GLU A 211 17.04 12.19 42.65
N LEU A 212 17.90 11.52 41.86
CA LEU A 212 18.08 10.07 41.93
C LEU A 212 18.53 9.61 43.32
N LEU A 213 19.47 10.34 43.94
CA LEU A 213 19.90 10.07 45.31
C LEU A 213 18.78 10.21 46.32
N ALA A 214 17.94 11.23 46.20
CA ALA A 214 16.79 11.41 47.09
C ALA A 214 15.86 10.21 47.01
N THR A 215 15.60 9.68 45.81
CA THR A 215 14.80 8.47 45.61
C THR A 215 15.42 7.24 46.29
N VAL A 216 16.71 6.99 46.09
CA VAL A 216 17.40 5.85 46.71
C VAL A 216 17.43 5.98 48.24
N ARG A 217 17.71 7.18 48.77
CA ARG A 217 17.68 7.47 50.21
C ARG A 217 16.29 7.23 50.81
N GLN A 218 15.22 7.64 50.13
CA GLN A 218 13.86 7.36 50.57
C GLN A 218 13.55 5.86 50.58
N GLN A 219 14.00 5.11 49.58
CA GLN A 219 13.82 3.65 49.55
C GLN A 219 14.55 2.95 50.70
N LEU A 220 15.77 3.40 51.05
CA LEU A 220 16.52 2.90 52.21
C LEU A 220 15.82 3.19 53.54
N LEU A 221 15.13 4.32 53.66
CA LEU A 221 14.41 4.73 54.87
C LEU A 221 13.06 4.03 55.07
N ARG A 222 12.57 3.27 54.07
CA ARG A 222 11.29 2.55 54.21
C ARG A 222 11.38 1.51 55.33
N PRO A 223 10.43 1.49 56.29
CA PRO A 223 10.51 0.61 57.44
C PRO A 223 10.36 -0.86 57.01
N SER A 224 11.39 -1.65 57.24
CA SER A 224 11.29 -3.12 57.30
C SER A 224 11.88 -3.60 58.63
N ARG A 225 11.56 -4.83 59.05
CA ARG A 225 11.86 -5.44 60.37
C ARG A 225 13.22 -5.04 60.97
N ALA A 226 13.37 -5.03 62.30
CA ALA A 226 14.54 -4.57 63.09
C ALA A 226 15.97 -4.90 62.58
N GLY A 227 16.18 -5.95 61.77
CA GLY A 227 17.45 -6.17 61.04
C GLY A 227 17.70 -5.22 59.85
N SER A 228 16.74 -4.33 59.54
CA SER A 228 16.77 -3.36 58.44
C SER A 228 17.43 -2.05 58.83
N SER A 229 17.42 -1.66 60.10
CA SER A 229 17.91 -0.33 60.51
C SER A 229 19.42 -0.16 60.32
N ALA A 230 20.22 -1.19 60.64
CA ALA A 230 21.67 -1.16 60.44
C ALA A 230 22.04 -1.16 58.95
N HIS A 231 21.34 -1.98 58.14
CA HIS A 231 21.53 -2.02 56.68
C HIS A 231 21.17 -0.66 56.05
N SER A 232 20.03 -0.08 56.42
CA SER A 232 19.61 1.25 55.96
C SER A 232 20.61 2.33 56.38
N ALA A 233 21.10 2.31 57.62
CA ALA A 233 22.10 3.27 58.10
C ALA A 233 23.42 3.16 57.34
N LEU A 234 23.92 1.94 57.11
CA LEU A 234 25.13 1.72 56.30
C LEU A 234 24.91 2.13 54.84
N GLY A 235 23.75 1.83 54.26
CA GLY A 235 23.39 2.25 52.90
C GLY A 235 23.35 3.78 52.75
N LEU A 236 22.83 4.49 53.74
CA LEU A 236 22.88 5.97 53.78
C LEU A 236 24.32 6.48 53.92
N ALA A 237 25.11 5.85 54.79
CA ALA A 237 26.51 6.20 55.00
C ALA A 237 27.37 6.00 53.74
N VAL A 238 27.03 5.05 52.85
CA VAL A 238 27.68 4.93 51.53
C VAL A 238 27.47 6.19 50.70
N PHE A 239 26.26 6.76 50.69
CA PHE A 239 26.03 8.00 49.96
C PHE A 239 26.73 9.19 50.61
N ASP A 240 26.80 9.24 51.93
CA ASP A 240 27.59 10.26 52.65
C ASP A 240 29.09 10.14 52.32
N TRP A 241 29.61 8.92 52.17
CA TRP A 241 30.96 8.67 51.69
C TRP A 241 31.15 9.14 50.24
N LEU A 242 30.25 8.79 49.33
CA LEU A 242 30.33 9.19 47.93
C LEU A 242 30.26 10.71 47.74
N ASP A 243 29.46 11.39 48.56
CA ASP A 243 29.36 12.85 48.61
C ASP A 243 30.65 13.46 49.19
N ALA A 244 31.11 12.98 50.35
CA ALA A 244 32.31 13.50 51.04
C ALA A 244 33.60 13.34 50.22
N THR A 245 33.65 12.33 49.37
CA THR A 245 34.80 12.03 48.50
C THR A 245 34.62 12.58 47.10
N ALA A 246 33.53 13.30 46.82
CA ALA A 246 33.18 13.80 45.49
C ALA A 246 33.10 12.72 44.38
N LEU A 247 33.14 11.43 44.72
CA LEU A 247 33.07 10.32 43.77
C LEU A 247 31.76 10.35 42.98
N LEU A 248 30.67 10.69 43.66
CA LEU A 248 29.35 10.82 43.03
C LEU A 248 29.30 11.93 41.99
N SER A 249 29.93 13.07 42.29
CA SER A 249 30.02 14.18 41.34
C SER A 249 30.87 13.79 40.13
N SER A 250 32.00 13.10 40.33
CA SER A 250 32.86 12.61 39.25
C SER A 250 32.12 11.60 38.36
N MET A 251 31.44 10.62 38.95
CA MET A 251 30.65 9.61 38.23
C MET A 251 29.46 10.22 37.50
N SER A 252 28.70 11.10 38.16
CA SER A 252 27.58 11.81 37.53
C SER A 252 28.05 12.62 36.32
N THR A 253 29.23 13.23 36.41
CA THR A 253 29.76 14.02 35.30
C THR A 253 30.25 13.13 34.15
N LEU A 254 30.84 11.96 34.45
CA LEU A 254 31.14 10.94 33.46
C LEU A 254 29.87 10.39 32.78
N ALA A 255 28.83 10.08 33.56
CA ALA A 255 27.55 9.55 33.07
C ALA A 255 26.71 10.54 32.25
N ASN A 256 27.07 11.82 32.26
CA ASN A 256 26.46 12.86 31.42
C ASN A 256 27.43 13.38 30.34
N THR A 257 28.54 12.68 30.11
CA THR A 257 29.45 12.98 29.00
C THR A 257 29.01 12.17 27.79
N PRO A 258 28.84 12.77 26.59
CA PRO A 258 28.42 12.06 25.39
C PRO A 258 29.27 10.80 25.12
N PRO A 259 28.65 9.66 24.73
CA PRO A 259 27.24 9.51 24.36
C PRO A 259 26.27 9.29 25.54
N PHE A 260 26.74 9.33 26.78
CA PHE A 260 25.93 8.98 27.95
C PHE A 260 24.97 10.08 28.40
N MET A 261 23.81 9.65 28.90
CA MET A 261 22.86 10.49 29.62
C MET A 261 22.43 9.79 30.91
N LEU A 262 22.68 10.40 32.07
CA LEU A 262 22.35 9.80 33.36
C LEU A 262 20.84 9.61 33.52
N LYS A 263 20.42 8.39 33.84
CA LYS A 263 19.01 8.00 33.95
C LYS A 263 18.62 7.34 35.26
N GLY A 264 19.53 6.62 35.89
CA GLY A 264 19.21 5.95 37.15
C GLY A 264 20.44 5.69 38.02
N LEU A 265 20.17 5.47 39.30
CA LEU A 265 21.17 5.12 40.31
C LEU A 265 20.66 3.90 41.08
N THR A 266 21.53 2.89 41.21
CA THR A 266 21.23 1.68 41.96
C THR A 266 22.37 1.34 42.92
N LEU A 267 22.01 0.84 44.09
CA LEU A 267 22.89 0.36 45.15
C LEU A 267 22.68 -1.15 45.32
N ALA A 268 23.77 -1.90 45.17
CA ALA A 268 23.81 -3.34 45.34
C ALA A 268 24.57 -3.67 46.63
N ASP A 269 23.85 -4.19 47.63
CA ASP A 269 24.47 -4.90 48.76
C ASP A 269 24.77 -6.33 48.30
N VAL A 270 26.04 -6.59 48.00
CA VAL A 270 26.49 -7.88 47.50
C VAL A 270 26.71 -8.90 48.62
N GLY A 271 26.67 -8.48 49.89
CA GLY A 271 26.81 -9.36 51.05
C GLY A 271 28.14 -10.13 51.13
N ARG A 272 29.11 -9.81 50.27
CA ARG A 272 30.43 -10.45 50.23
C ARG A 272 31.41 -9.62 51.05
N GLN A 273 32.08 -10.26 51.99
CA GLN A 273 33.16 -9.62 52.74
C GLN A 273 34.36 -9.36 51.81
N PRO A 274 34.96 -8.16 51.89
CA PRO A 274 36.08 -7.81 51.02
C PRO A 274 37.30 -8.69 51.29
N ILE A 275 38.11 -8.92 50.25
CA ILE A 275 39.39 -9.64 50.39
C ILE A 275 40.43 -8.75 51.09
N ARG A 276 40.38 -7.44 50.81
CA ARG A 276 41.23 -6.40 51.41
C ARG A 276 40.38 -5.14 51.69
N PRO A 277 40.68 -4.34 52.72
CA PRO A 277 39.97 -3.09 52.96
C PRO A 277 40.15 -2.11 51.79
N GLY A 278 39.08 -1.85 51.02
CA GLY A 278 39.05 -0.84 49.97
C GLY A 278 38.70 0.56 50.51
N ALA A 279 38.45 1.50 49.60
CA ALA A 279 38.16 2.89 49.95
C ALA A 279 36.99 3.05 50.94
N TRP A 280 35.85 2.37 50.68
CA TRP A 280 34.69 2.41 51.56
C TRP A 280 35.00 1.87 52.96
N THR A 281 35.57 0.65 53.04
CA THR A 281 35.94 0.06 54.33
C THR A 281 36.92 0.96 55.11
N ARG A 282 37.92 1.55 54.44
CA ARG A 282 38.87 2.46 55.07
C ARG A 282 38.17 3.70 55.61
N TRP A 283 37.34 4.36 54.79
CA TRP A 283 36.58 5.54 55.20
C TRP A 283 35.66 5.24 56.40
N LEU A 284 34.96 4.11 56.35
CA LEU A 284 34.09 3.68 57.44
C LEU A 284 34.89 3.39 58.72
N THR A 285 36.04 2.71 58.58
CA THR A 285 36.94 2.41 59.71
C THR A 285 37.46 3.70 60.34
N ILE A 286 37.85 4.69 59.55
CA ILE A 286 38.33 6.00 60.04
C ILE A 286 37.23 6.72 60.83
N ARG A 287 35.98 6.67 60.36
CA ARG A 287 34.85 7.37 61.01
C ARG A 287 34.29 6.66 62.23
N THR A 288 34.26 5.33 62.22
CA THR A 288 33.54 4.53 63.22
C THR A 288 34.45 3.72 64.14
N GLY A 289 35.72 3.55 63.77
CA GLY A 289 36.65 2.61 64.42
C GLY A 289 36.32 1.14 64.16
N LEU A 290 35.29 0.83 63.37
CA LEU A 290 34.86 -0.55 63.12
C LEU A 290 35.72 -1.20 62.04
N HIS A 291 36.43 -2.25 62.41
CA HIS A 291 37.20 -3.07 61.47
C HIS A 291 36.30 -4.14 60.82
N ILE A 292 36.23 -4.14 59.49
CA ILE A 292 35.53 -5.16 58.71
C ILE A 292 36.43 -6.39 58.55
N ARG A 293 35.87 -7.58 58.79
CA ARG A 293 36.57 -8.87 58.56
C ARG A 293 36.77 -9.10 57.08
N THR A 294 37.98 -9.50 56.70
CA THR A 294 38.32 -9.88 55.34
C THR A 294 38.19 -11.39 55.11
N THR A 295 37.94 -11.80 53.86
CA THR A 295 37.88 -13.22 53.47
C THR A 295 39.02 -13.61 52.54
N LYS A 296 39.30 -14.92 52.45
CA LYS A 296 40.45 -15.44 51.69
C LYS A 296 40.18 -15.64 50.19
N SER A 297 38.93 -15.66 49.73
CA SER A 297 38.63 -15.86 48.30
C SER A 297 37.18 -15.56 47.96
N SER A 298 36.96 -14.83 46.87
CA SER A 298 35.68 -14.79 46.14
C SER A 298 36.01 -14.65 44.66
N ALA A 299 36.07 -15.77 43.95
CA ALA A 299 36.40 -15.82 42.52
C ALA A 299 35.19 -15.66 41.58
N SER A 300 33.99 -15.42 42.12
CA SER A 300 32.78 -15.27 41.29
C SER A 300 32.56 -13.80 40.89
N PRO A 301 32.01 -13.54 39.70
CA PRO A 301 31.73 -12.18 39.25
C PRO A 301 30.62 -11.57 40.11
N LEU A 302 30.55 -10.24 40.09
CA LEU A 302 29.46 -9.50 40.74
C LEU A 302 28.13 -9.78 40.01
N PRO A 303 26.99 -9.72 40.72
CA PRO A 303 25.68 -9.95 40.12
C PRO A 303 25.28 -8.81 39.18
N MET A 304 24.53 -9.12 38.13
CA MET A 304 24.06 -8.11 37.17
C MET A 304 22.93 -7.24 37.76
N PRO A 305 22.88 -5.93 37.42
CA PRO A 305 21.76 -5.07 37.78
C PRO A 305 20.43 -5.58 37.26
N ARG A 306 19.36 -5.25 37.99
CA ARG A 306 18.00 -5.64 37.62
C ARG A 306 17.56 -4.90 36.35
N VAL A 307 17.08 -5.66 35.37
CA VAL A 307 16.46 -5.13 34.16
C VAL A 307 14.94 -5.19 34.31
N ALA A 308 14.27 -4.05 34.20
CA ALA A 308 12.82 -3.99 34.12
C ALA A 308 12.40 -4.19 32.66
N LYS A 309 11.83 -5.37 32.35
CA LYS A 309 11.09 -5.55 31.10
C LYS A 309 9.81 -4.72 31.21
N VAL A 310 9.68 -3.69 30.38
CA VAL A 310 8.44 -2.93 30.27
C VAL A 310 7.36 -3.90 29.81
N ALA A 311 6.35 -4.12 30.66
CA ALA A 311 5.13 -4.78 30.21
C ALA A 311 4.57 -3.96 29.05
N GLU A 312 4.17 -4.60 27.95
CA GLU A 312 3.34 -3.99 26.91
C GLU A 312 1.95 -3.65 27.51
N SER A 313 1.89 -2.76 28.49
CA SER A 313 0.66 -2.27 29.09
C SER A 313 0.37 -0.89 28.52
N GLY A 314 -0.38 -0.92 27.42
CA GLY A 314 -1.41 0.04 27.03
C GLY A 314 -1.14 1.53 27.22
N ILE A 315 -0.87 2.22 26.11
CA ILE A 315 -1.48 3.54 25.86
C ILE A 315 -1.98 3.55 24.41
N ARG A 316 -3.21 3.06 24.25
CA ARG A 316 -4.15 3.52 23.23
C ARG A 316 -4.88 4.72 23.86
N GLU A 317 -4.21 5.87 23.93
CA GLU A 317 -4.91 7.14 24.14
C GLU A 317 -4.35 8.13 23.14
N GLY A 318 -5.27 8.79 22.45
CA GLY A 318 -4.96 9.66 21.32
C GLY A 318 -4.06 10.82 21.70
N TRP A 319 -3.59 11.51 20.67
CA TRP A 319 -3.79 12.96 20.55
C TRP A 319 -3.51 13.37 19.11
N SER A 320 -4.52 13.98 18.52
CA SER A 320 -4.39 14.98 17.48
C SER A 320 -3.54 16.14 17.99
N GLY A 321 -2.48 16.51 17.26
CA GLY A 321 -1.84 17.81 17.43
C GLY A 321 -0.31 17.76 17.37
N ALA A 322 0.22 18.55 16.43
CA ALA A 322 1.62 18.98 16.30
C ALA A 322 2.62 17.97 15.72
N ARG A 323 2.75 18.08 14.38
CA ARG A 323 3.98 17.88 13.63
C ARG A 323 5.17 18.55 14.36
N ASP A 324 6.25 17.81 14.61
CA ASP A 324 7.54 18.01 13.93
C ASP A 324 8.69 17.16 14.52
N ILE A 325 9.52 16.67 13.60
CA ILE A 325 10.87 16.08 13.71
C ILE A 325 10.99 14.55 13.88
N VAL A 326 11.48 13.99 12.77
CA VAL A 326 11.69 12.60 12.33
C VAL A 326 12.95 11.97 12.94
N SER A 327 12.90 10.68 13.29
CA SER A 327 14.00 9.72 13.04
C SER A 327 13.63 8.24 13.31
N CYS A 328 13.56 7.49 12.20
CA CYS A 328 14.19 6.17 11.96
C CYS A 328 13.64 4.84 12.53
N ARG A 329 12.35 4.72 12.89
CA ARG A 329 11.61 3.43 12.78
C ARG A 329 10.35 3.50 11.90
N ALA A 330 10.17 4.60 11.18
CA ALA A 330 8.98 4.91 10.39
C ALA A 330 9.26 4.96 8.88
N SER A 331 10.10 4.10 8.31
CA SER A 331 10.39 4.13 6.87
C SER A 331 9.63 3.08 6.05
N LEU A 332 9.08 2.03 6.69
CA LEU A 332 8.34 0.99 5.95
C LEU A 332 6.86 1.34 5.78
N VAL A 333 6.20 1.85 6.83
CA VAL A 333 4.75 2.15 6.78
C VAL A 333 4.44 3.35 5.87
N PRO A 334 5.15 4.50 5.94
CA PRO A 334 4.89 5.60 5.01
C PRO A 334 5.30 5.27 3.58
N ALA A 335 6.33 4.46 3.36
CA ALA A 335 6.72 4.02 2.02
C ALA A 335 5.66 3.09 1.40
N LEU A 336 5.08 2.17 2.19
CA LEU A 336 3.99 1.30 1.75
C LEU A 336 2.70 2.11 1.49
N VAL A 337 2.36 3.05 2.37
CA VAL A 337 1.20 3.94 2.19
C VAL A 337 1.40 4.87 0.98
N PHE A 338 2.60 5.43 0.79
CA PHE A 338 2.90 6.27 -0.37
C PHE A 338 2.89 5.46 -1.67
N SER A 339 3.41 4.23 -1.66
CA SER A 339 3.37 3.33 -2.81
C SER A 339 1.93 2.92 -3.17
N THR A 340 1.11 2.57 -2.18
CA THR A 340 -0.31 2.22 -2.39
C THR A 340 -1.15 3.42 -2.83
N VAL A 341 -0.94 4.61 -2.26
CA VAL A 341 -1.64 5.84 -2.69
C VAL A 341 -1.18 6.28 -4.08
N SER A 342 0.12 6.15 -4.39
CA SER A 342 0.65 6.50 -5.72
C SER A 342 0.15 5.53 -6.80
N THR A 343 0.16 4.23 -6.52
CA THR A 343 -0.39 3.22 -7.45
C THR A 343 -1.89 3.40 -7.66
N LEU A 344 -2.66 3.69 -6.60
CA LEU A 344 -4.08 4.02 -6.70
C LEU A 344 -4.30 5.29 -7.52
N GLY A 345 -3.51 6.34 -7.30
CA GLY A 345 -3.57 7.60 -8.06
C GLY A 345 -3.26 7.40 -9.54
N ILE A 346 -2.24 6.60 -9.85
CA ILE A 346 -1.89 6.23 -11.24
C ILE A 346 -3.04 5.42 -11.87
N ALA A 347 -3.64 4.47 -11.15
CA ALA A 347 -4.77 3.69 -11.66
C ALA A 347 -5.97 4.57 -12.02
N VAL A 348 -6.32 5.52 -11.16
CA VAL A 348 -7.41 6.49 -11.42
C VAL A 348 -7.06 7.39 -12.61
N ALA A 349 -5.80 7.85 -12.71
CA ALA A 349 -5.35 8.70 -13.82
C ALA A 349 -5.39 7.96 -15.17
N VAL A 350 -4.94 6.70 -15.21
CA VAL A 350 -5.03 5.85 -16.41
C VAL A 350 -6.49 5.60 -16.79
N SER A 351 -7.35 5.33 -15.80
CA SER A 351 -8.78 5.16 -16.03
C SER A 351 -9.45 6.42 -16.59
N ALA A 352 -9.09 7.59 -16.06
CA ALA A 352 -9.56 8.89 -16.57
C ALA A 352 -9.09 9.12 -18.01
N TRP A 353 -7.81 8.84 -18.30
CA TRP A 353 -7.24 8.99 -19.63
C TRP A 353 -7.93 8.08 -20.66
N MET A 354 -8.17 6.81 -20.32
CA MET A 354 -8.89 5.86 -21.18
C MET A 354 -10.32 6.35 -21.47
N ASN A 355 -11.05 6.80 -20.45
CA ASN A 355 -12.41 7.32 -20.62
C ASN A 355 -12.44 8.58 -21.48
N CYS A 356 -11.52 9.53 -21.27
CA CYS A 356 -11.39 10.72 -22.11
C CYS A 356 -11.08 10.36 -23.56
N ARG A 357 -10.16 9.43 -23.79
CA ARG A 357 -9.78 8.98 -25.13
C ARG A 357 -10.94 8.29 -25.86
N MET A 358 -11.73 7.49 -25.15
CA MET A 358 -12.94 6.88 -25.69
C MET A 358 -13.97 7.93 -26.10
N ILE A 359 -14.27 8.90 -25.21
CA ILE A 359 -15.19 9.99 -25.51
C ILE A 359 -14.72 10.79 -26.74
N GLN A 360 -13.44 11.14 -26.80
CA GLN A 360 -12.86 11.87 -27.93
C GLN A 360 -12.97 11.10 -29.24
N ARG A 361 -12.68 9.79 -29.22
CA ARG A 361 -12.79 8.93 -30.42
C ARG A 361 -14.24 8.81 -30.90
N VAL A 362 -15.18 8.53 -30.00
CA VAL A 362 -16.60 8.42 -30.37
C VAL A 362 -17.13 9.78 -30.87
N ALA A 363 -16.71 10.88 -30.25
CA ALA A 363 -17.07 12.23 -30.69
C ALA A 363 -16.49 12.56 -32.07
N SER A 364 -15.22 12.22 -32.34
CA SER A 364 -14.61 12.42 -33.65
C SER A 364 -15.28 11.58 -34.72
N ASP A 365 -15.61 10.33 -34.40
CA ASP A 365 -16.25 9.41 -35.34
C ASP A 365 -17.69 9.85 -35.64
N MET A 366 -18.43 10.33 -34.63
CA MET A 366 -19.73 10.95 -34.84
C MET A 366 -19.63 12.22 -35.67
N ALA A 367 -18.62 13.06 -35.45
CA ALA A 367 -18.40 14.28 -36.22
C ALA A 367 -18.04 13.98 -37.69
N GLU A 368 -17.13 13.03 -37.91
CA GLU A 368 -16.74 12.55 -39.25
C GLU A 368 -17.95 11.93 -39.98
N TYR A 369 -18.76 11.15 -39.27
CA TYR A 369 -19.99 10.57 -39.81
C TYR A 369 -20.99 11.64 -40.24
N ARG A 370 -21.17 12.69 -39.42
CA ARG A 370 -22.06 13.82 -39.70
C ARG A 370 -21.56 14.70 -40.84
N SER A 371 -20.25 14.91 -40.96
CA SER A 371 -19.66 15.81 -41.97
C SER A 371 -19.45 15.16 -43.33
N ALA A 372 -19.49 13.84 -43.43
CA ALA A 372 -19.27 13.15 -44.71
C ALA A 372 -20.41 13.45 -45.72
N PRO A 373 -20.10 13.78 -46.99
CA PRO A 373 -21.11 13.93 -48.05
C PRO A 373 -21.86 12.61 -48.32
N ASP A 374 -23.14 12.68 -48.72
CA ASP A 374 -23.96 11.50 -48.99
C ASP A 374 -23.47 10.63 -50.15
N GLU A 375 -22.70 11.21 -51.09
CA GLU A 375 -22.10 10.49 -52.20
C GLU A 375 -21.01 9.49 -51.77
N TRP A 376 -20.41 9.66 -50.59
CA TRP A 376 -19.30 8.84 -50.10
C TRP A 376 -19.77 7.62 -49.30
N ILE A 377 -20.58 6.79 -49.95
CA ILE A 377 -21.26 5.63 -49.35
C ILE A 377 -20.28 4.68 -48.64
N GLY A 378 -19.11 4.39 -49.25
CA GLY A 378 -18.11 3.51 -48.68
C GLY A 378 -17.47 4.05 -47.38
N LYS A 379 -17.15 5.35 -47.36
CA LYS A 379 -16.56 5.99 -46.16
C LYS A 379 -17.58 6.08 -45.03
N LYS A 380 -18.84 6.42 -45.32
CA LYS A 380 -19.92 6.42 -44.32
C LYS A 380 -20.18 5.04 -43.75
N ARG A 381 -20.22 3.99 -44.57
CA ARG A 381 -20.36 2.59 -44.11
C ARG A 381 -19.24 2.20 -43.16
N PHE A 382 -18.00 2.59 -43.48
CA PHE A 382 -16.85 2.28 -42.63
C PHE A 382 -16.93 2.99 -41.26
N VAL A 383 -17.25 4.28 -41.25
CA VAL A 383 -17.40 5.04 -40.00
C VAL A 383 -18.61 4.53 -39.19
N GLN A 384 -19.71 4.16 -39.86
CA GLN A 384 -20.87 3.56 -39.22
C GLN A 384 -20.54 2.22 -38.54
N ALA A 385 -19.78 1.36 -39.21
CA ALA A 385 -19.36 0.08 -38.63
C ALA A 385 -18.51 0.29 -37.36
N ARG A 386 -17.66 1.33 -37.29
CA ARG A 386 -16.94 1.70 -36.06
C ARG A 386 -17.89 2.14 -34.95
N LEU A 387 -18.86 3.00 -35.26
CA LEU A 387 -19.84 3.48 -34.27
C LEU A 387 -20.75 2.35 -33.75
N GLU A 388 -21.13 1.41 -34.61
CA GLU A 388 -21.89 0.21 -34.22
C GLU A 388 -21.03 -0.74 -33.36
N HIS A 389 -19.75 -0.88 -33.68
CA HIS A 389 -18.80 -1.63 -32.87
C HIS A 389 -18.60 -0.99 -31.49
N ASP A 390 -18.40 0.33 -31.41
CA ASP A 390 -18.27 1.07 -30.15
C ASP A 390 -19.55 0.95 -29.31
N ARG A 391 -20.72 1.07 -29.93
CA ARG A 391 -22.02 0.83 -29.29
C ARG A 391 -22.10 -0.57 -28.70
N SER A 392 -21.80 -1.61 -29.48
CA SER A 392 -21.86 -3.00 -29.02
C SER A 392 -20.93 -3.25 -27.84
N THR A 393 -19.75 -2.64 -27.86
CA THR A 393 -18.76 -2.70 -26.78
C THR A 393 -19.29 -2.04 -25.51
N ILE A 394 -19.92 -0.88 -25.62
CA ILE A 394 -20.56 -0.19 -24.49
C ILE A 394 -21.69 -1.04 -23.90
N VAL A 395 -22.60 -1.57 -24.73
CA VAL A 395 -23.72 -2.41 -24.28
C VAL A 395 -23.20 -3.64 -23.55
N HIS A 396 -22.24 -4.35 -24.15
CA HIS A 396 -21.60 -5.50 -23.52
C HIS A 396 -20.99 -5.14 -22.17
N THR A 397 -20.32 -3.98 -22.08
CA THR A 397 -19.69 -3.49 -20.84
C THR A 397 -20.72 -3.14 -19.76
N LEU A 398 -21.87 -2.58 -20.13
CA LEU A 398 -22.93 -2.24 -19.18
C LEU A 398 -23.66 -3.49 -18.66
N LEU A 399 -23.86 -4.50 -19.51
CA LEU A 399 -24.52 -5.75 -19.13
C LEU A 399 -23.60 -6.68 -18.30
N ASN A 400 -22.34 -6.82 -18.70
CA ASN A 400 -21.40 -7.76 -18.07
C ASN A 400 -20.55 -7.13 -16.96
N GLY A 401 -20.79 -5.85 -16.64
CA GLY A 401 -20.05 -5.10 -15.64
C GLY A 401 -18.83 -4.36 -16.22
N VAL A 402 -18.54 -3.20 -15.64
CA VAL A 402 -17.47 -2.32 -16.11
C VAL A 402 -16.11 -2.88 -15.67
N PRO A 403 -15.16 -3.12 -16.61
CA PRO A 403 -13.81 -3.57 -16.27
C PRO A 403 -13.13 -2.62 -15.29
N VAL A 404 -12.35 -3.16 -14.35
CA VAL A 404 -11.70 -2.38 -13.28
C VAL A 404 -10.82 -1.25 -13.84
N GLY A 405 -10.17 -1.45 -14.99
CA GLY A 405 -9.36 -0.42 -15.65
C GLY A 405 -10.13 0.83 -16.08
N VAL A 406 -11.44 0.71 -16.33
CA VAL A 406 -12.33 1.82 -16.72
C VAL A 406 -13.38 2.16 -15.65
N GLY A 407 -13.53 1.31 -14.64
CA GLY A 407 -14.66 1.25 -13.69
C GLY A 407 -14.56 2.07 -12.42
N TRP A 408 -13.57 2.95 -12.26
CA TRP A 408 -13.37 3.79 -11.06
C TRP A 408 -14.44 4.91 -10.87
N GLY A 409 -15.71 4.66 -11.23
CA GLY A 409 -16.78 5.66 -11.27
C GLY A 409 -16.64 6.69 -12.40
N LEU A 410 -15.61 6.55 -13.24
CA LEU A 410 -15.31 7.45 -14.35
C LEU A 410 -15.92 7.01 -15.68
N TYR A 411 -16.48 5.80 -15.75
CA TYR A 411 -17.05 5.25 -16.97
C TYR A 411 -18.32 6.00 -17.40
N ARG A 412 -18.28 6.61 -18.59
CA ARG A 412 -19.39 7.41 -19.16
C ARG A 412 -20.12 6.70 -20.31
N GLY A 413 -20.02 5.37 -20.37
CA GLY A 413 -20.63 4.59 -21.44
C GLY A 413 -22.14 4.78 -21.57
N GLN A 414 -22.87 4.91 -20.46
CA GLN A 414 -24.32 5.09 -20.48
C GLN A 414 -24.76 6.38 -21.16
N GLU A 415 -24.09 7.50 -20.90
CA GLU A 415 -24.37 8.79 -21.55
C GLU A 415 -24.01 8.74 -23.05
N LEU A 416 -22.90 8.09 -23.39
CA LEU A 416 -22.48 7.89 -24.78
C LEU A 416 -23.46 7.00 -25.54
N LEU A 417 -24.03 5.98 -24.90
CA LEU A 417 -24.98 5.06 -25.51
C LEU A 417 -26.24 5.81 -25.96
N VAL A 418 -26.79 6.70 -25.13
CA VAL A 418 -27.95 7.52 -25.51
C VAL A 418 -27.65 8.41 -26.72
N LYS A 419 -26.46 9.00 -26.77
CA LYS A 419 -26.01 9.85 -27.91
C LYS A 419 -25.78 9.02 -29.18
N LEU A 420 -25.25 7.81 -29.07
CA LEU A 420 -25.05 6.88 -30.17
C LEU A 420 -26.37 6.35 -30.71
N ASP A 421 -27.26 5.89 -29.81
CA ASP A 421 -28.59 5.39 -30.17
C ASP A 421 -29.42 6.45 -30.88
N THR A 422 -29.45 7.67 -30.37
CA THR A 422 -30.17 8.77 -31.03
C THR A 422 -29.61 9.07 -32.42
N ALA A 423 -28.29 9.08 -32.59
CA ALA A 423 -27.64 9.33 -33.88
C ALA A 423 -27.80 8.17 -34.89
N LEU A 424 -27.82 6.92 -34.41
CA LEU A 424 -27.96 5.72 -35.25
C LEU A 424 -29.43 5.46 -35.61
N VAL A 425 -30.37 5.63 -34.68
CA VAL A 425 -31.81 5.40 -34.91
C VAL A 425 -32.40 6.43 -35.87
N SER A 426 -32.04 7.71 -35.73
CA SER A 426 -32.53 8.76 -36.62
C SER A 426 -32.20 8.46 -38.09
N ARG A 427 -31.02 7.87 -38.34
CA ARG A 427 -30.57 7.50 -39.69
C ARG A 427 -30.91 6.08 -40.09
N ARG A 428 -31.13 5.13 -39.18
CA ARG A 428 -31.71 3.82 -39.52
C ARG A 428 -33.11 4.02 -40.10
N ALA A 429 -33.90 4.97 -39.60
CA ALA A 429 -35.16 5.36 -40.21
C ALA A 429 -34.99 5.92 -41.65
N GLU A 430 -33.92 6.68 -41.92
CA GLU A 430 -33.61 7.23 -43.25
C GLU A 430 -32.95 6.23 -44.22
N SER A 431 -32.15 5.28 -43.70
CA SER A 431 -31.34 4.34 -44.49
C SER A 431 -31.99 2.97 -44.67
N VAL A 432 -32.96 2.60 -43.83
CA VAL A 432 -33.76 1.38 -44.03
C VAL A 432 -34.73 1.54 -45.20
N ALA A 433 -35.04 2.78 -45.59
CA ALA A 433 -35.71 3.07 -46.85
C ALA A 433 -34.79 2.76 -48.05
N MET A 434 -34.65 1.48 -48.39
CA MET A 434 -34.03 1.06 -49.64
C MET A 434 -34.89 1.57 -50.79
N ARG A 435 -34.45 2.67 -51.40
CA ARG A 435 -35.12 3.34 -52.52
C ARG A 435 -34.73 2.66 -53.82
N ILE A 436 -35.70 2.05 -54.48
CA ILE A 436 -35.54 1.48 -55.82
C ILE A 436 -36.11 2.49 -56.83
N ASP A 437 -35.23 3.24 -57.48
CA ASP A 437 -35.61 4.24 -58.48
C ASP A 437 -36.08 3.54 -59.77
N THR A 438 -37.39 3.58 -60.03
CA THR A 438 -37.94 3.00 -61.26
C THR A 438 -38.21 4.13 -62.27
N VAL A 439 -37.38 4.18 -63.32
CA VAL A 439 -37.47 5.19 -64.39
C VAL A 439 -38.76 5.00 -65.20
N SER A 440 -39.40 6.12 -65.59
CA SER A 440 -40.60 6.29 -66.43
C SER A 440 -41.22 5.01 -67.03
N LEU A 441 -42.04 4.31 -66.25
CA LEU A 441 -42.74 3.09 -66.68
C LEU A 441 -44.10 3.35 -67.36
N PHE A 442 -44.58 4.59 -67.33
CA PHE A 442 -45.95 4.95 -67.71
C PHE A 442 -45.96 6.03 -68.80
N ALA A 443 -46.85 5.87 -69.77
CA ALA A 443 -47.18 6.92 -70.72
C ALA A 443 -47.93 8.08 -70.03
N THR A 444 -47.92 9.26 -70.67
CA THR A 444 -48.62 10.45 -70.18
C THR A 444 -50.10 10.16 -69.98
N GLY A 445 -50.66 10.53 -68.82
CA GLY A 445 -52.08 10.32 -68.49
C GLY A 445 -52.50 8.87 -68.20
N GLU A 446 -51.61 7.89 -68.36
CA GLU A 446 -51.97 6.48 -68.21
C GLU A 446 -51.39 5.84 -66.93
N ALA A 447 -52.13 4.85 -66.41
CA ALA A 447 -51.74 3.99 -65.30
C ALA A 447 -51.44 2.54 -65.73
N LYS A 448 -51.48 2.24 -67.03
CA LYS A 448 -51.09 0.93 -67.58
C LYS A 448 -49.58 0.94 -67.81
N PHE A 449 -48.88 -0.12 -67.39
CA PHE A 449 -47.46 -0.32 -67.72
C PHE A 449 -47.31 -1.50 -68.67
N SER A 450 -46.32 -1.43 -69.57
CA SER A 450 -45.94 -2.55 -70.43
C SER A 450 -44.93 -3.44 -69.71
N PRO A 451 -45.22 -4.74 -69.47
CA PRO A 451 -44.33 -5.64 -68.74
C PRO A 451 -42.94 -5.80 -69.39
N GLY A 452 -42.81 -5.53 -70.69
CA GLY A 452 -41.55 -5.68 -71.43
C GLY A 452 -40.47 -4.66 -71.07
N ALA A 453 -40.85 -3.38 -70.88
CA ALA A 453 -39.89 -2.30 -70.60
C ALA A 453 -39.45 -2.26 -69.13
N ALA A 454 -40.33 -2.70 -68.22
CA ALA A 454 -40.13 -2.63 -66.76
C ALA A 454 -39.58 -3.92 -66.14
N ARG A 455 -39.51 -5.02 -66.91
CA ARG A 455 -39.32 -6.38 -66.37
C ARG A 455 -38.08 -6.52 -65.50
N ARG A 456 -36.96 -5.94 -65.95
CA ARG A 456 -35.66 -6.08 -65.29
C ARG A 456 -35.63 -5.37 -63.93
N GLU A 457 -36.13 -4.14 -63.88
CA GLU A 457 -36.15 -3.32 -62.67
C GLU A 457 -37.16 -3.87 -61.65
N LEU A 458 -38.34 -4.31 -62.10
CA LEU A 458 -39.32 -4.94 -61.22
C LEU A 458 -38.89 -6.33 -60.73
N GLN A 459 -38.16 -7.12 -61.53
CA GLN A 459 -37.55 -8.37 -61.07
C GLN A 459 -36.41 -8.14 -60.09
N HIS A 460 -35.65 -7.05 -60.23
CA HIS A 460 -34.63 -6.66 -59.27
C HIS A 460 -35.28 -6.25 -57.94
N ALA A 461 -36.32 -5.42 -57.98
CA ALA A 461 -37.12 -5.06 -56.82
C ALA A 461 -37.75 -6.28 -56.13
N LEU A 462 -38.29 -7.23 -56.91
CA LEU A 462 -38.89 -8.46 -56.38
C LEU A 462 -37.86 -9.29 -55.60
N ARG A 463 -36.63 -9.43 -56.13
CA ARG A 463 -35.54 -10.13 -55.43
C ARG A 463 -35.22 -9.48 -54.08
N LEU A 464 -35.19 -8.15 -54.03
CA LEU A 464 -34.93 -7.41 -52.79
C LEU A 464 -36.10 -7.53 -51.78
N ILE A 465 -37.35 -7.49 -52.24
CA ILE A 465 -38.55 -7.66 -51.40
C ILE A 465 -38.63 -9.08 -50.80
N LEU A 466 -38.24 -10.10 -51.58
CA LEU A 466 -38.19 -11.49 -51.13
C LEU A 466 -37.00 -11.75 -50.19
N ALA A 467 -35.88 -11.07 -50.39
CA ALA A 467 -34.71 -11.18 -49.50
C ALA A 467 -34.91 -10.54 -48.12
N ASN A 468 -35.87 -9.63 -47.96
CA ASN A 468 -36.19 -8.93 -46.71
C ASN A 468 -37.65 -9.18 -46.30
N PRO A 469 -38.03 -10.41 -45.89
CA PRO A 469 -39.41 -10.77 -45.56
C PRO A 469 -39.99 -10.00 -44.35
N GLU A 470 -39.14 -9.54 -43.43
CA GLU A 470 -39.47 -8.81 -42.20
C GLU A 470 -39.85 -7.33 -42.42
N GLN A 471 -39.64 -6.81 -43.63
CA GLN A 471 -39.94 -5.43 -43.98
C GLN A 471 -41.28 -5.32 -44.73
N ARG A 472 -41.98 -4.20 -44.55
CA ARG A 472 -43.12 -3.82 -45.41
C ARG A 472 -42.63 -3.02 -46.60
N VAL A 473 -43.42 -3.01 -47.67
CA VAL A 473 -43.08 -2.35 -48.92
C VAL A 473 -44.00 -1.15 -49.12
N LEU A 474 -43.45 0.06 -49.09
CA LEU A 474 -44.14 1.29 -49.44
C LEU A 474 -43.92 1.60 -50.92
N ILE A 475 -45.00 1.76 -51.67
CA ILE A 475 -44.97 2.13 -53.09
C ILE A 475 -45.58 3.52 -53.24
N VAL A 476 -44.77 4.48 -53.69
CA VAL A 476 -45.16 5.88 -53.88
C VAL A 476 -45.17 6.21 -55.36
N GLY A 477 -46.32 6.60 -55.89
CA GLY A 477 -46.43 7.09 -57.26
C GLY A 477 -46.25 8.61 -57.34
N HIS A 478 -45.63 9.07 -58.42
CA HIS A 478 -45.49 10.49 -58.75
C HIS A 478 -46.08 10.78 -60.14
N SER A 479 -46.51 12.03 -60.35
CA SER A 479 -46.96 12.56 -61.63
C SER A 479 -46.14 13.79 -62.03
N ASP A 480 -46.18 14.16 -63.30
CA ASP A 480 -45.76 15.47 -63.74
C ASP A 480 -46.85 16.51 -63.42
N SER A 481 -46.53 17.80 -63.58
CA SER A 481 -47.47 18.90 -63.33
C SER A 481 -48.52 19.10 -64.43
N ALA A 482 -48.70 18.11 -65.32
CA ALA A 482 -49.63 18.22 -66.45
C ALA A 482 -51.03 17.75 -66.03
N GLY A 483 -51.87 18.69 -65.59
CA GLY A 483 -53.25 18.43 -65.18
C GLY A 483 -53.65 19.17 -63.91
N SER A 484 -54.80 18.82 -63.32
CA SER A 484 -55.17 19.30 -61.99
C SER A 484 -54.50 18.46 -60.90
N GLU A 485 -54.20 19.08 -59.76
CA GLU A 485 -53.60 18.41 -58.59
C GLU A 485 -54.40 17.17 -58.15
N ALA A 486 -55.74 17.28 -58.12
CA ALA A 486 -56.63 16.17 -57.78
C ALA A 486 -56.48 14.99 -58.76
N ASN A 487 -56.35 15.27 -60.06
CA ASN A 487 -56.14 14.23 -61.07
C ASN A 487 -54.74 13.62 -60.97
N ASN A 488 -53.71 14.42 -60.72
CA ASN A 488 -52.34 13.98 -60.52
C ASN A 488 -52.21 13.06 -59.29
N PHE A 489 -52.92 13.38 -58.20
CA PHE A 489 -52.97 12.53 -57.01
C PHE A 489 -53.65 11.18 -57.27
N GLN A 490 -54.80 11.17 -57.95
CA GLN A 490 -55.49 9.92 -58.29
C GLN A 490 -54.68 9.06 -59.27
N LEU A 491 -54.07 9.70 -60.28
CA LEU A 491 -53.25 9.02 -61.30
C LEU A 491 -51.99 8.40 -60.69
N SER A 492 -51.29 9.15 -59.84
CA SER A 492 -50.10 8.65 -59.14
C SER A 492 -50.43 7.48 -58.19
N LYS A 493 -51.54 7.57 -57.45
CA LYS A 493 -52.04 6.46 -56.62
C LYS A 493 -52.43 5.23 -57.45
N ALA A 494 -53.06 5.42 -58.60
CA ALA A 494 -53.43 4.34 -59.51
C ALA A 494 -52.20 3.62 -60.06
N ARG A 495 -51.16 4.37 -60.48
CA ARG A 495 -49.86 3.80 -60.92
C ARG A 495 -49.21 2.94 -59.84
N ALA A 496 -49.18 3.43 -58.60
CA ALA A 496 -48.61 2.69 -57.48
C ALA A 496 -49.40 1.40 -57.15
N ARG A 497 -50.74 1.41 -57.30
CA ARG A 497 -51.57 0.19 -57.16
C ARG A 497 -51.26 -0.86 -58.20
N VAL A 498 -51.05 -0.45 -59.45
CA VAL A 498 -50.76 -1.37 -60.54
C VAL A 498 -49.41 -2.08 -60.34
N ILE A 499 -48.41 -1.38 -59.82
CA ILE A 499 -47.12 -1.98 -59.43
C ILE A 499 -47.27 -2.96 -58.25
N ARG A 500 -48.06 -2.60 -57.23
CA ARG A 500 -48.41 -3.53 -56.14
C ARG A 500 -49.03 -4.81 -56.70
N ASP A 501 -50.04 -4.68 -57.56
CA ASP A 501 -50.79 -5.82 -58.08
C ASP A 501 -49.87 -6.75 -58.88
N TRP A 502 -48.91 -6.20 -59.64
CA TRP A 502 -47.88 -7.00 -60.27
C TRP A 502 -47.05 -7.82 -59.27
N PHE A 503 -46.59 -7.24 -58.15
CA PHE A 503 -45.85 -8.00 -57.13
C PHE A 503 -46.71 -9.05 -56.42
N VAL A 504 -48.00 -8.79 -56.26
CA VAL A 504 -48.96 -9.78 -55.73
C VAL A 504 -49.11 -10.96 -56.69
N ASP A 505 -49.19 -10.70 -57.99
CA ASP A 505 -49.22 -11.75 -59.02
C ASP A 505 -47.91 -12.56 -59.07
N GLN A 506 -46.78 -11.97 -58.64
CA GLN A 506 -45.50 -12.67 -58.46
C GLN A 506 -45.39 -13.43 -57.12
N GLY A 507 -46.43 -13.44 -56.28
CA GLY A 507 -46.52 -14.23 -55.06
C GLY A 507 -46.21 -13.50 -53.75
N VAL A 508 -46.08 -12.16 -53.74
CA VAL A 508 -45.89 -11.40 -52.50
C VAL A 508 -47.25 -11.08 -51.85
N LEU A 509 -47.39 -11.35 -50.55
CA LEU A 509 -48.63 -11.09 -49.81
C LEU A 509 -49.07 -9.62 -49.90
N LYS A 510 -50.33 -9.39 -50.27
CA LYS A 510 -50.92 -8.05 -50.39
C LYS A 510 -50.82 -7.21 -49.12
N THR A 511 -50.83 -7.85 -47.95
CA THR A 511 -50.72 -7.22 -46.62
C THR A 511 -49.34 -6.61 -46.36
N ARG A 512 -48.31 -6.97 -47.14
CA ARG A 512 -46.97 -6.38 -47.02
C ARG A 512 -46.87 -4.99 -47.67
N PHE A 513 -47.85 -4.60 -48.49
CA PHE A 513 -47.75 -3.38 -49.29
C PHE A 513 -48.55 -2.21 -48.72
N ILE A 514 -47.93 -1.03 -48.72
CA ILE A 514 -48.56 0.26 -48.48
C ILE A 514 -48.48 1.05 -49.79
N VAL A 515 -49.61 1.62 -50.23
CA VAL A 515 -49.69 2.34 -51.51
C VAL A 515 -50.06 3.79 -51.29
N GLN A 516 -49.23 4.71 -51.79
CA GLN A 516 -49.40 6.14 -51.65
C GLN A 516 -49.29 6.85 -53.02
N GLY A 517 -50.10 7.88 -53.23
CA GLY A 517 -49.94 8.82 -54.34
C GLY A 517 -49.37 10.12 -53.82
N ALA A 518 -48.32 10.63 -54.45
CA ALA A 518 -47.72 11.92 -54.12
C ALA A 518 -48.17 13.06 -55.06
N GLY A 519 -48.88 12.74 -56.16
CA GLY A 519 -49.21 13.73 -57.19
C GLY A 519 -47.93 14.35 -57.80
N ASP A 520 -47.98 15.64 -58.06
CA ASP A 520 -46.89 16.47 -58.61
C ASP A 520 -46.11 17.25 -57.53
N THR A 521 -46.42 17.03 -56.25
CA THR A 521 -45.88 17.79 -55.10
C THR A 521 -44.39 17.59 -54.84
N HIS A 522 -43.77 16.54 -55.39
CA HIS A 522 -42.36 16.18 -55.17
C HIS A 522 -41.63 15.90 -56.51
N PRO A 523 -41.37 16.94 -57.33
CA PRO A 523 -40.65 16.80 -58.59
C PRO A 523 -39.15 16.58 -58.35
N ILE A 524 -38.52 15.71 -59.16
CA ILE A 524 -37.05 15.49 -59.14
C ILE A 524 -36.35 16.20 -60.29
N ALA A 525 -37.11 16.68 -61.28
CA ALA A 525 -36.60 17.43 -62.41
C ALA A 525 -37.59 18.53 -62.81
N GLY A 526 -37.11 19.57 -63.51
CA GLY A 526 -37.95 20.66 -63.98
C GLY A 526 -39.07 20.16 -64.92
N ASN A 527 -40.31 20.58 -64.68
CA ASN A 527 -41.46 20.21 -65.52
C ASN A 527 -41.51 20.94 -66.88
N GLU A 528 -40.53 21.80 -67.17
CA GLU A 528 -40.48 22.62 -68.39
C GLU A 528 -40.11 21.79 -69.63
N SER A 529 -39.22 20.80 -69.48
CA SER A 529 -38.80 19.94 -70.58
C SER A 529 -39.59 18.61 -70.62
N PRO A 530 -39.85 18.03 -71.82
CA PRO A 530 -40.45 16.70 -71.94
C PRO A 530 -39.65 15.62 -71.19
N TRP A 531 -38.33 15.77 -71.13
CA TRP A 531 -37.43 14.88 -70.43
C TRP A 531 -37.59 14.98 -68.90
N GLY A 532 -37.64 16.19 -68.35
CA GLY A 532 -37.86 16.40 -66.92
C GLY A 532 -39.26 15.94 -66.47
N ARG A 533 -40.29 16.15 -67.30
CA ARG A 533 -41.63 15.57 -67.06
C ARG A 533 -41.59 14.04 -67.04
N ALA A 534 -40.83 13.41 -67.93
CA ALA A 534 -40.67 11.96 -67.93
C ALA A 534 -40.03 11.43 -66.65
N GLN A 535 -39.06 12.15 -66.07
CA GLN A 535 -38.46 11.79 -64.79
C GLN A 535 -39.43 11.94 -63.60
N ASN A 536 -40.35 12.91 -63.67
CA ASN A 536 -41.37 13.09 -62.63
C ASN A 536 -42.48 12.03 -62.67
N ARG A 537 -42.69 11.35 -63.81
CA ARG A 537 -43.62 10.20 -63.94
C ARG A 537 -42.99 8.88 -63.45
N ARG A 538 -42.59 8.84 -62.18
CA ARG A 538 -41.89 7.70 -61.56
C ARG A 538 -42.72 7.01 -60.49
N VAL A 539 -42.28 5.81 -60.12
CA VAL A 539 -42.75 5.10 -58.92
C VAL A 539 -41.53 4.77 -58.08
N GLU A 540 -41.60 5.11 -56.80
CA GLU A 540 -40.59 4.80 -55.80
C GLU A 540 -41.07 3.59 -54.99
N ILE A 541 -40.20 2.61 -54.82
CA ILE A 541 -40.44 1.45 -53.96
C ILE A 541 -39.46 1.56 -52.80
N LEU A 542 -40.00 1.54 -51.58
CA LEU A 542 -39.27 1.73 -50.35
C LEU A 542 -39.54 0.50 -49.46
N LEU A 543 -38.48 -0.12 -48.95
CA LEU A 543 -38.62 -1.09 -47.87
C LEU A 543 -38.63 -0.35 -46.55
N ILE A 544 -39.56 -0.66 -45.65
CA ILE A 544 -39.68 -0.03 -44.34
C ILE A 544 -39.75 -1.11 -43.26
N PRO A 545 -39.11 -0.91 -42.09
CA PRO A 545 -39.15 -1.90 -41.03
C PRO A 545 -40.57 -1.99 -40.45
N ASP A 546 -41.07 -3.21 -40.20
CA ASP A 546 -42.36 -3.39 -39.55
C ASP A 546 -42.22 -3.07 -38.05
N VAL A 547 -42.62 -1.87 -37.66
CA VAL A 547 -42.53 -1.39 -36.26
C VAL A 547 -43.33 -2.25 -35.26
N ALA A 548 -44.17 -3.18 -35.74
CA ALA A 548 -44.88 -4.13 -34.90
C ALA A 548 -44.05 -5.36 -34.48
N SER A 549 -43.04 -5.78 -35.26
CA SER A 549 -42.19 -6.93 -34.91
C SER A 549 -41.14 -6.61 -33.85
N ASP A 550 -40.69 -5.36 -33.77
CA ASP A 550 -39.69 -4.93 -32.78
C ASP A 550 -40.24 -4.90 -31.35
N LYS A 551 -41.54 -4.62 -31.14
CA LYS A 551 -42.14 -4.67 -29.79
C LYS A 551 -42.14 -6.07 -29.19
N LYS A 552 -42.36 -7.11 -30.01
CA LYS A 552 -42.41 -8.50 -29.52
C LYS A 552 -41.03 -9.04 -29.12
N ALA A 553 -39.97 -8.55 -29.77
CA ALA A 553 -38.59 -8.87 -29.42
C ALA A 553 -38.17 -8.19 -28.11
N ILE A 554 -38.66 -6.97 -27.85
CA ILE A 554 -38.37 -6.22 -26.62
C ILE A 554 -39.13 -6.81 -25.41
N ASP A 555 -40.37 -7.29 -25.60
CA ASP A 555 -41.19 -7.84 -24.52
C ASP A 555 -40.85 -9.30 -24.14
N THR A 556 -39.95 -9.98 -24.86
CA THR A 556 -39.54 -11.38 -24.56
C THR A 556 -38.21 -11.46 -23.77
N GLU A 557 -37.49 -10.35 -23.61
CA GLU A 557 -36.22 -10.26 -22.85
C GLU A 557 -36.32 -9.37 -21.58
N LEU A 558 -37.54 -9.01 -21.17
CA LEU A 558 -37.86 -8.47 -19.84
C LEU A 558 -38.57 -9.54 -19.01
#